data_AF-A0A854QN71-F1
#
_entry.id   AF-A0A854QN71-F1
#
_cell.length_a   1.000
_cell.length_b   1.000
_cell.length_c   1.000
_cell.angle_alpha   90.00
_cell.angle_beta   90.00
_cell.angle_gamma   90.00
#
_symmetry.space_group_name_H-M   'P 1'
#
loop_
_entity.id
_entity.type
_entity.pdbx_description
1 polymer ?
#
loop_
_entity_poly.entity_id
_entity_poly.type
_entity_poly.pdbx_seq_one_letter_code
_entity_poly.pdbx_strand_id
1 'polypeptide(L)'
;MRALSLSPQSCPQLSTTLFGRPCLQFSKCLGHYMKRRTSTKAANNDWMTFLKPSSPSNLEPCGQALLFAGLGSYPHTPHAPTPSSLRIWDEASDALFSPDATIGYQPRGITGIGNIKGGLRSWVEGRSLDNLMKNPDVTAAFILTSSIAILASEQEKSGSKSLLPSGTTHLAGHGFIGTLTALVAAGRLDLATGVRLARIYASLPASPPGRSRTHLTTVLSARHFHSLSSPSFSVPPVSLSYTPSDVFLHDSAEVVDCDPDEVPKTPVPAQRRRAMQLILDEIHGLEREWIEHSEEGHEEWAAAGIINSSKVVVVTGTHHAVLQVIERLQQLNLANPVMDVHMPCPYHTKLMNHAVPKFKDVLERCHFVNKPGGPIILDPMTTHPIGRSANVLLPHLTAQLRWRKTLSRLCGTPIPEVGKFLTVGRGAKGLGIMLRGELRGRGQNAAPIVIEEMGVGPRDERLVRALRS
;
A
#
# COMPACT_ATOMS: atom_id res chain seq x y z
N MET A 1 -11.52 37.10 59.72
CA MET A 1 -12.54 38.02 59.16
C MET A 1 -13.11 37.39 57.90
N ARG A 2 -14.41 37.59 57.69
CA ARG A 2 -15.35 36.70 57.00
C ARG A 2 -15.12 36.56 55.49
N ALA A 3 -15.19 35.31 55.02
CA ALA A 3 -15.47 34.94 53.64
C ALA A 3 -16.98 35.10 53.37
N LEU A 4 -17.35 35.65 52.22
CA LEU A 4 -18.73 35.73 51.75
C LEU A 4 -18.91 34.75 50.59
N SER A 5 -19.80 33.80 50.82
CA SER A 5 -20.36 32.89 49.83
C SER A 5 -21.41 33.62 48.98
N LEU A 6 -21.44 33.32 47.68
CA LEU A 6 -22.55 33.68 46.80
C LEU A 6 -23.25 32.39 46.37
N SER A 7 -24.56 32.36 46.63
CA SER A 7 -25.51 31.32 46.27
C SER A 7 -25.99 31.47 44.82
N PRO A 8 -26.52 30.40 44.20
CA PRO A 8 -26.95 30.40 42.81
C PRO A 8 -28.42 30.83 42.68
N GLN A 9 -28.70 31.71 41.73
CA GLN A 9 -30.06 32.06 41.32
C GLN A 9 -30.58 31.12 40.24
N SER A 10 -31.82 30.72 40.46
CA SER A 10 -32.71 29.89 39.64
C SER A 10 -33.09 30.55 38.32
N CYS A 11 -33.23 29.72 37.27
CA CYS A 11 -33.89 30.09 36.01
C CYS A 11 -35.02 29.10 35.69
N PRO A 12 -36.08 29.55 34.99
CA PRO A 12 -37.42 29.00 35.15
C PRO A 12 -37.77 27.89 34.15
N GLN A 13 -38.78 27.12 34.55
CA GLN A 13 -39.49 26.14 33.74
C GLN A 13 -40.23 26.81 32.58
N LEU A 14 -40.14 26.24 31.39
CA LEU A 14 -41.04 26.48 30.27
C LEU A 14 -41.69 25.14 29.89
N SER A 15 -43.01 25.08 30.02
CA SER A 15 -43.84 23.97 29.57
C SER A 15 -44.46 24.27 28.21
N THR A 16 -44.72 23.17 27.49
CA THR A 16 -45.80 22.96 26.51
C THR A 16 -45.78 23.72 25.18
N THR A 17 -45.56 22.97 24.10
CA THR A 17 -46.62 22.79 23.08
C THR A 17 -46.35 21.53 22.25
N LEU A 18 -47.33 20.62 22.33
CA LEU A 18 -47.50 19.44 21.48
C LEU A 18 -47.94 19.88 20.09
N PHE A 19 -47.21 19.45 19.05
CA PHE A 19 -47.77 19.29 17.71
C PHE A 19 -47.26 18.00 17.09
N GLY A 20 -48.19 17.06 16.92
CA GLY A 20 -47.98 15.80 16.25
C GLY A 20 -47.76 15.98 14.76
N ARG A 21 -46.89 15.14 14.19
CA ARG A 21 -46.81 14.85 12.76
C ARG A 21 -46.45 13.38 12.53
N PRO A 22 -46.85 12.82 11.37
CA PRO A 22 -47.47 11.50 11.33
C PRO A 22 -46.49 10.35 11.07
N CYS A 23 -46.95 9.19 11.51
CA CYS A 23 -46.42 7.86 11.24
C CYS A 23 -46.34 7.61 9.73
N LEU A 24 -45.12 7.48 9.19
CA LEU A 24 -44.89 7.00 7.83
C LEU A 24 -44.90 5.47 7.85
N GLN A 25 -45.95 4.90 7.29
CA GLN A 25 -46.07 3.48 6.98
C GLN A 25 -45.00 3.10 5.93
N PHE A 26 -44.09 2.22 6.31
CA PHE A 26 -43.21 1.54 5.35
C PHE A 26 -44.00 0.42 4.66
N SER A 27 -44.40 0.65 3.40
CA SER A 27 -44.93 -0.40 2.54
C SER A 27 -43.83 -1.38 2.16
N LYS A 28 -44.07 -2.67 2.42
CA LYS A 28 -43.30 -3.79 1.88
C LYS A 28 -43.36 -3.76 0.36
N CYS A 29 -42.26 -3.41 -0.31
CA CYS A 29 -42.09 -3.68 -1.74
C CYS A 29 -41.43 -5.04 -1.91
N LEU A 30 -42.23 -5.97 -2.44
CA LEU A 30 -41.84 -7.29 -2.92
C LEU A 30 -40.76 -7.18 -4.00
N GLY A 31 -39.83 -8.15 -3.96
CA GLY A 31 -38.62 -8.19 -4.75
C GLY A 31 -38.86 -8.25 -6.26
N HIS A 32 -38.18 -7.34 -6.97
CA HIS A 32 -37.77 -7.56 -8.34
C HIS A 32 -36.25 -7.67 -8.39
N TYR A 33 -35.80 -8.87 -8.77
CA TYR A 33 -34.41 -9.20 -9.09
C TYR A 33 -33.91 -8.25 -10.18
N MET A 34 -33.21 -7.19 -9.79
CA MET A 34 -32.46 -6.38 -10.73
C MET A 34 -31.13 -7.08 -11.01
N LYS A 35 -31.05 -7.83 -12.10
CA LYS A 35 -29.76 -8.24 -12.71
C LYS A 35 -28.95 -6.97 -12.98
N ARG A 36 -28.05 -6.59 -12.07
CA ARG A 36 -27.11 -5.51 -12.33
C ARG A 36 -25.98 -6.02 -13.20
N ARG A 37 -26.02 -5.55 -14.45
CA ARG A 37 -24.86 -5.30 -15.29
C ARG A 37 -23.72 -4.73 -14.45
N THR A 38 -22.59 -5.41 -14.48
CA THR A 38 -21.29 -4.86 -14.08
C THR A 38 -21.04 -3.60 -14.90
N SER A 39 -21.15 -2.43 -14.26
CA SER A 39 -20.81 -1.15 -14.88
C SER A 39 -19.29 -1.02 -14.94
N THR A 40 -18.70 -1.50 -16.02
CA THR A 40 -17.35 -1.14 -16.48
C THR A 40 -17.37 0.15 -17.31
N LYS A 41 -18.16 1.15 -16.93
CA LYS A 41 -18.07 2.49 -17.54
C LYS A 41 -16.96 3.31 -16.86
N ALA A 42 -15.72 2.89 -17.07
CA ALA A 42 -14.58 3.81 -17.11
C ALA A 42 -14.36 4.16 -18.59
N ALA A 43 -15.23 5.01 -19.14
CA ALA A 43 -14.96 5.67 -20.40
C ALA A 43 -13.94 6.77 -20.13
N ASN A 44 -12.66 6.45 -20.27
CA ASN A 44 -11.64 7.45 -20.57
C ASN A 44 -10.63 6.81 -21.52
N ASN A 45 -10.70 7.21 -22.79
CA ASN A 45 -9.99 6.65 -23.94
C ASN A 45 -8.48 6.99 -23.98
N ASP A 46 -7.81 7.08 -22.82
CA ASP A 46 -6.41 7.51 -22.72
C ASP A 46 -5.42 6.34 -22.53
N TRP A 47 -5.85 5.11 -22.79
CA TRP A 47 -4.98 3.93 -22.81
C TRP A 47 -4.38 3.67 -24.20
N MET A 48 -4.98 4.19 -25.27
CA MET A 48 -4.47 4.00 -26.64
C MET A 48 -3.22 4.82 -26.95
N THR A 49 -3.02 5.95 -26.26
CA THR A 49 -1.78 6.76 -26.31
C THR A 49 -0.57 5.99 -25.78
N PHE A 50 -0.78 4.95 -24.96
CA PHE A 50 0.27 4.07 -24.42
C PHE A 50 0.57 2.83 -25.28
N LEU A 51 -0.21 2.55 -26.34
CA LEU A 51 -0.06 1.31 -27.11
C LEU A 51 0.50 1.50 -28.52
N LYS A 52 0.89 2.71 -28.93
CA LYS A 52 1.57 2.86 -30.21
C LYS A 52 2.95 2.24 -30.13
N PRO A 53 3.23 1.13 -30.84
CA PRO A 53 4.57 0.59 -30.94
C PRO A 53 5.37 1.60 -31.75
N SER A 54 6.30 2.28 -31.10
CA SER A 54 7.33 3.02 -31.81
C SER A 54 8.19 2.00 -32.57
N SER A 55 8.29 2.15 -33.88
CA SER A 55 9.18 1.40 -34.75
C SER A 55 10.61 1.38 -34.18
N PRO A 56 11.35 0.26 -34.32
CA PRO A 56 12.67 0.09 -33.70
C PRO A 56 13.71 0.94 -34.46
N SER A 57 13.79 2.22 -34.12
CA SER A 57 14.79 3.14 -34.65
C SER A 57 15.65 3.65 -33.49
N ASN A 58 16.91 3.20 -33.48
CA ASN A 58 17.99 3.50 -32.53
C ASN A 58 17.73 3.04 -31.09
N LEU A 59 18.67 2.23 -30.56
CA LEU A 59 18.69 1.69 -29.20
C LEU A 59 18.81 2.82 -28.16
N GLU A 60 17.73 3.57 -27.94
CA GLU A 60 17.60 4.42 -26.76
C GLU A 60 17.82 3.52 -25.51
N PRO A 61 18.71 3.91 -24.60
CA PRO A 61 18.99 3.10 -23.42
C PRO A 61 17.70 2.91 -22.60
N CYS A 62 17.40 1.64 -22.26
CA CYS A 62 16.25 1.32 -21.42
C CYS A 62 16.28 2.14 -20.12
N GLY A 63 15.12 2.66 -19.74
CA GLY A 63 14.97 3.47 -18.54
C GLY A 63 15.09 2.66 -17.26
N GLN A 64 15.10 3.39 -16.14
CA GLN A 64 15.18 2.83 -14.80
C GLN A 64 13.92 3.17 -13.98
N ALA A 65 13.48 2.22 -13.16
CA ALA A 65 12.38 2.40 -12.22
C ALA A 65 12.89 2.35 -10.77
N LEU A 66 12.56 3.36 -9.97
CA LEU A 66 12.85 3.35 -8.52
C LEU A 66 11.62 2.91 -7.74
N LEU A 67 11.82 2.01 -6.79
CA LEU A 67 10.79 1.48 -5.90
C LEU A 67 11.05 1.92 -4.45
N PHE A 68 10.05 2.54 -3.83
CA PHE A 68 10.13 3.05 -2.46
C PHE A 68 9.28 2.23 -1.49
N ALA A 69 9.83 1.94 -0.32
CA ALA A 69 9.16 1.20 0.73
C ALA A 69 8.03 2.00 1.41
N GLY A 70 7.02 1.27 1.89
CA GLY A 70 5.88 1.83 2.63
C GLY A 70 5.99 1.63 4.13
N LEU A 71 4.94 2.07 4.85
CA LEU A 71 4.78 1.81 6.29
C LEU A 71 4.77 0.30 6.57
N GLY A 72 5.38 -0.12 7.67
CA GLY A 72 5.63 -1.53 7.99
C GLY A 72 6.92 -2.10 7.41
N SER A 73 7.70 -1.30 6.67
CA SER A 73 9.05 -1.66 6.22
C SER A 73 10.10 -1.19 7.23
N TYR A 74 11.16 -1.96 7.43
CA TYR A 74 12.26 -1.55 8.31
C TYR A 74 13.03 -0.39 7.70
N PRO A 75 13.04 0.79 8.34
CA PRO A 75 13.79 1.88 7.80
C PRO A 75 15.24 1.79 8.25
N HIS A 76 16.14 2.44 7.52
CA HIS A 76 17.58 2.27 7.75
C HIS A 76 18.34 3.52 7.34
N THR A 77 19.46 3.76 7.98
CA THR A 77 20.36 4.84 7.58
C THR A 77 21.26 4.37 6.42
N PRO A 78 21.74 5.30 5.57
CA PRO A 78 22.78 4.96 4.60
C PRO A 78 23.99 4.35 5.33
N HIS A 79 24.61 3.32 4.75
CA HIS A 79 25.74 2.63 5.39
C HIS A 79 26.94 3.57 5.64
N ALA A 80 27.16 4.53 4.75
CA ALA A 80 28.17 5.57 4.87
C ALA A 80 27.50 6.92 4.52
N PRO A 81 26.89 7.62 5.49
CA PRO A 81 26.16 8.85 5.24
C PRO A 81 27.14 9.94 4.84
N THR A 82 26.85 10.62 3.72
CA THR A 82 27.62 11.77 3.24
C THR A 82 27.09 13.07 3.85
N PRO A 83 27.82 14.20 3.78
CA PRO A 83 27.32 15.52 4.17
C PRO A 83 25.94 15.86 3.58
N SER A 84 25.68 15.55 2.31
CA SER A 84 24.36 15.78 1.70
C SER A 84 23.27 14.94 2.37
N SER A 85 23.56 13.67 2.68
CA SER A 85 22.64 12.83 3.44
C SER A 85 22.37 13.36 4.84
N LEU A 86 23.38 13.91 5.53
CA LEU A 86 23.21 14.47 6.87
C LEU A 86 22.31 15.70 6.84
N ARG A 87 22.45 16.58 5.85
CA ARG A 87 21.56 17.74 5.67
C ARG A 87 20.10 17.34 5.50
N ILE A 88 19.82 16.25 4.77
CA ILE A 88 18.45 15.70 4.66
C ILE A 88 17.90 15.28 6.02
N TRP A 89 18.74 14.69 6.88
CA TRP A 89 18.32 14.33 8.24
C TRP A 89 18.04 15.54 9.12
N ASP A 90 18.88 16.58 9.01
CA ASP A 90 18.70 17.82 9.76
C ASP A 90 17.42 18.55 9.31
N GLU A 91 17.24 18.75 8.01
CA GLU A 91 16.04 19.39 7.44
C GLU A 91 14.76 18.62 7.78
N ALA A 92 14.78 17.28 7.69
CA ALA A 92 13.64 16.46 8.08
C ALA A 92 13.37 16.52 9.60
N SER A 93 14.40 16.60 10.43
CA SER A 93 14.24 16.77 11.88
C SER A 93 13.58 18.11 12.16
N ASP A 94 14.11 19.19 11.59
CA ASP A 94 13.55 20.54 11.74
C ASP A 94 12.09 20.59 11.27
N ALA A 95 11.76 19.96 10.13
CA ALA A 95 10.40 19.88 9.63
C ALA A 95 9.45 19.11 10.56
N LEU A 96 9.94 18.04 11.18
CA LEU A 96 9.18 17.21 12.12
C LEU A 96 8.91 17.95 13.43
N PHE A 97 9.86 18.74 13.93
CA PHE A 97 9.72 19.44 15.21
C PHE A 97 9.13 20.84 15.08
N SER A 98 9.15 21.45 13.90
CA SER A 98 8.62 22.79 13.70
C SER A 98 7.13 22.75 13.34
N PRO A 99 6.27 23.54 14.01
CA PRO A 99 4.88 23.66 13.60
C PRO A 99 4.77 24.29 12.22
N ASP A 100 3.69 23.97 11.50
CA ASP A 100 3.39 24.57 10.20
C ASP A 100 1.90 24.89 10.12
N ALA A 101 1.59 26.17 10.31
CA ALA A 101 0.23 26.67 10.30
C ALA A 101 -0.44 26.54 8.93
N THR A 102 0.34 26.51 7.83
CA THR A 102 -0.20 26.48 6.46
C THR A 102 -0.97 25.19 6.21
N ILE A 103 -0.44 24.05 6.64
CA ILE A 103 -1.09 22.74 6.50
C ILE A 103 -1.76 22.26 7.80
N GLY A 104 -1.73 23.07 8.86
CA GLY A 104 -2.31 22.76 10.17
C GLY A 104 -1.52 21.71 10.97
N TYR A 105 -0.21 21.63 10.75
CA TYR A 105 0.67 20.68 11.42
C TYR A 105 1.14 21.18 12.79
N GLN A 106 1.08 20.31 13.79
CA GLN A 106 1.63 20.58 15.13
C GLN A 106 2.44 19.37 15.64
N PRO A 107 3.62 19.59 16.26
CA PRO A 107 4.50 18.54 16.82
C PRO A 107 3.98 17.94 18.14
N ARG A 108 2.65 17.78 18.31
CA ARG A 108 2.06 17.30 19.57
C ARG A 108 2.50 15.88 19.91
N GLY A 109 2.83 15.62 21.17
CA GLY A 109 3.15 14.27 21.65
C GLY A 109 4.57 13.78 21.33
N ILE A 110 5.40 14.59 20.65
CA ILE A 110 6.81 14.25 20.47
C ILE A 110 7.62 14.76 21.67
N THR A 111 7.47 14.10 22.82
CA THR A 111 8.29 14.40 24.00
C THR A 111 9.55 13.53 24.00
N GLY A 112 10.72 14.13 24.17
CA GLY A 112 11.99 13.41 24.35
C GLY A 112 12.83 13.18 23.09
N ILE A 113 12.30 13.36 21.88
CA ILE A 113 13.12 13.25 20.65
C ILE A 113 13.92 14.54 20.41
N GLY A 114 13.39 15.71 20.77
CA GLY A 114 14.10 17.00 20.66
C GLY A 114 15.35 17.13 21.55
N ASN A 115 15.49 16.27 22.55
CA ASN A 115 16.68 16.22 23.42
C ASN A 115 17.75 15.26 22.90
N ILE A 116 17.49 14.55 21.79
CA ILE A 116 18.44 13.58 21.23
C ILE A 116 19.44 14.34 20.35
N LYS A 117 20.69 14.36 20.79
CA LYS A 117 21.83 14.83 19.98
C LYS A 117 21.86 14.06 18.65
N GLY A 118 21.69 14.76 17.52
CA GLY A 118 21.65 14.16 16.17
C GLY A 118 20.26 13.85 15.61
N GLY A 119 19.18 14.31 16.26
CA GLY A 119 17.84 14.40 15.65
C GLY A 119 17.19 13.06 15.30
N LEU A 120 16.37 13.08 14.24
CA LEU A 120 15.57 11.95 13.76
C LEU A 120 16.42 10.70 13.43
N ARG A 121 17.68 10.90 13.03
CA ARG A 121 18.64 9.82 12.74
C ARG A 121 19.00 9.02 13.98
N SER A 122 19.47 9.70 15.02
CA SER A 122 19.84 9.08 16.31
C SER A 122 18.67 8.37 16.98
N TRP A 123 17.43 8.79 16.69
CA TRP A 123 16.25 8.14 17.22
C TRP A 123 16.07 6.71 16.69
N VAL A 124 16.48 6.41 15.45
CA VAL A 124 16.25 5.09 14.83
C VAL A 124 17.41 4.13 14.94
N GLU A 125 18.64 4.64 14.94
CA GLU A 125 19.82 3.79 15.02
C GLU A 125 19.75 2.86 16.25
N GLY A 126 19.90 1.55 16.02
CA GLY A 126 19.86 0.52 17.07
C GLY A 126 18.48 0.04 17.51
N ARG A 127 17.37 0.54 16.94
CA ARG A 127 16.01 0.08 17.28
C ARG A 127 15.49 -1.00 16.32
N SER A 128 14.73 -1.95 16.85
CA SER A 128 13.98 -2.94 16.06
C SER A 128 12.74 -2.30 15.42
N LEU A 129 12.21 -2.93 14.36
CA LEU A 129 10.98 -2.46 13.70
C LEU A 129 9.82 -2.35 14.70
N ASP A 130 9.63 -3.35 15.55
CA ASP A 130 8.55 -3.36 16.53
C ASP A 130 8.65 -2.20 17.51
N ASN A 131 9.88 -1.82 17.91
CA ASN A 131 10.10 -0.67 18.78
C ASN A 131 9.82 0.66 18.06
N LEU A 132 10.13 0.75 16.77
CA LEU A 132 9.82 1.93 15.95
C LEU A 132 8.31 2.06 15.76
N MET A 133 7.63 0.97 15.42
CA MET A 133 6.19 0.95 15.16
C MET A 133 5.31 1.25 16.38
N LYS A 134 5.88 1.35 17.59
CA LYS A 134 5.22 1.96 18.76
C LYS A 134 4.94 3.46 18.56
N ASN A 135 5.73 4.12 17.71
CA ASN A 135 5.56 5.52 17.30
C ASN A 135 5.49 5.55 15.76
N PRO A 136 4.37 5.07 15.18
CA PRO A 136 4.24 4.89 13.74
C PRO A 136 4.23 6.24 13.00
N ASP A 137 3.87 7.32 13.69
CA ASP A 137 3.86 8.68 13.18
C ASP A 137 5.29 9.21 12.91
N VAL A 138 6.22 8.97 13.84
CA VAL A 138 7.65 9.26 13.67
C VAL A 138 8.30 8.29 12.69
N THR A 139 7.92 7.01 12.75
CA THR A 139 8.45 5.97 11.85
C THR A 139 8.10 6.24 10.39
N ALA A 140 6.89 6.70 10.11
CA ALA A 140 6.44 7.09 8.79
C ALA A 140 7.32 8.18 8.17
N ALA A 141 7.57 9.26 8.93
CA ALA A 141 8.49 10.32 8.52
C ALA A 141 9.90 9.77 8.26
N PHE A 142 10.39 8.92 9.16
CA PHE A 142 11.73 8.35 9.04
C PHE A 142 11.90 7.44 7.79
N ILE A 143 10.90 6.61 7.42
CA ILE A 143 10.95 5.79 6.20
C ILE A 143 11.17 6.66 4.96
N LEU A 144 10.44 7.78 4.88
CA LEU A 144 10.57 8.75 3.79
C LEU A 144 11.97 9.39 3.82
N THR A 145 12.37 9.97 4.96
CA THR A 145 13.65 10.66 5.10
C THR A 145 14.83 9.75 4.79
N SER A 146 14.80 8.50 5.26
CA SER A 146 15.80 7.46 4.97
C SER A 146 16.02 7.28 3.47
N SER A 147 14.94 7.19 2.70
CA SER A 147 15.01 6.99 1.25
C SER A 147 15.58 8.22 0.54
N ILE A 148 15.18 9.43 0.96
CA ILE A 148 15.71 10.68 0.39
C ILE A 148 17.18 10.88 0.76
N ALA A 149 17.58 10.54 1.98
CA ALA A 149 18.96 10.61 2.46
C ALA A 149 19.87 9.65 1.68
N ILE A 150 19.38 8.45 1.32
CA ILE A 150 20.08 7.53 0.42
C ILE A 150 20.30 8.15 -0.95
N LEU A 151 19.24 8.70 -1.55
CA LEU A 151 19.35 9.34 -2.86
C LEU A 151 20.34 10.52 -2.82
N ALA A 152 20.32 11.34 -1.77
CA ALA A 152 21.27 12.44 -1.60
C ALA A 152 22.71 11.95 -1.46
N SER A 153 22.92 10.81 -0.78
CA SER A 153 24.24 10.18 -0.68
C SER A 153 24.74 9.68 -2.02
N GLU A 154 23.89 9.01 -2.80
CA GLU A 154 24.24 8.52 -4.14
C GLU A 154 24.42 9.66 -5.15
N GLN A 155 23.63 10.73 -5.03
CA GLN A 155 23.81 11.96 -5.80
C GLN A 155 25.21 12.55 -5.57
N GLU A 156 25.62 12.69 -4.32
CA GLU A 156 26.93 13.24 -3.97
C GLU A 156 28.08 12.35 -4.49
N LYS A 157 28.00 11.03 -4.27
CA LYS A 157 29.03 10.08 -4.73
C LYS A 157 29.18 10.04 -6.24
N SER A 158 28.07 10.16 -6.97
CA SER A 158 28.07 10.13 -8.44
C SER A 158 28.39 11.49 -9.08
N GLY A 159 28.41 12.58 -8.29
CA GLY A 159 28.51 13.95 -8.82
C GLY A 159 27.29 14.38 -9.63
N SER A 160 26.14 13.71 -9.46
CA SER A 160 24.92 13.99 -10.22
C SER A 160 24.32 15.36 -9.84
N LYS A 161 23.86 16.12 -10.84
CA LYS A 161 23.10 17.36 -10.61
C LYS A 161 21.67 17.12 -10.13
N SER A 162 21.15 15.91 -10.30
CA SER A 162 19.80 15.51 -9.91
C SER A 162 19.86 14.52 -8.74
N LEU A 163 18.90 14.65 -7.82
CA LEU A 163 18.69 13.69 -6.73
C LEU A 163 18.42 12.27 -7.25
N LEU A 164 17.71 12.17 -8.39
CA LEU A 164 17.43 10.89 -9.03
C LEU A 164 18.63 10.44 -9.90
N PRO A 165 18.94 9.13 -9.93
CA PRO A 165 19.91 8.56 -10.85
C PRO A 165 19.61 8.88 -12.31
N SER A 166 20.66 9.01 -13.13
CA SER A 166 20.50 9.20 -14.57
C SER A 166 19.72 8.05 -15.21
N GLY A 167 18.83 8.37 -16.15
CA GLY A 167 17.95 7.40 -16.81
C GLY A 167 16.74 6.96 -15.99
N THR A 168 16.46 7.57 -14.84
CA THR A 168 15.22 7.31 -14.09
C THR A 168 14.00 7.77 -14.88
N THR A 169 13.19 6.83 -15.36
CA THR A 169 11.96 7.11 -16.12
C THR A 169 10.70 6.90 -15.29
N HIS A 170 10.75 6.01 -14.28
CA HIS A 170 9.59 5.65 -13.47
C HIS A 170 9.91 5.68 -11.98
N LEU A 171 8.93 6.09 -11.17
CA LEU A 171 8.94 5.97 -9.72
C LEU A 171 7.66 5.25 -9.28
N ALA A 172 7.77 4.35 -8.31
CA ALA A 172 6.60 3.75 -7.67
C ALA A 172 6.84 3.56 -6.17
N GLY A 173 5.81 3.89 -5.39
CA GLY A 173 5.85 3.79 -3.94
C GLY A 173 4.89 2.74 -3.42
N HIS A 174 5.33 1.92 -2.48
CA HIS A 174 4.44 1.00 -1.77
C HIS A 174 3.63 1.79 -0.71
N GLY A 175 2.31 1.84 -0.90
CA GLY A 175 1.40 2.55 0.01
C GLY A 175 1.57 4.06 0.00
N PHE A 176 0.95 4.74 0.97
CA PHE A 176 1.01 6.21 1.07
C PHE A 176 2.43 6.72 1.25
N ILE A 177 3.19 6.17 2.21
CA ILE A 177 4.54 6.63 2.53
C ILE A 177 5.50 6.46 1.35
N GLY A 178 5.51 5.30 0.70
CA GLY A 178 6.35 5.10 -0.47
C GLY A 178 5.97 6.06 -1.61
N THR A 179 4.68 6.33 -1.80
CA THR A 179 4.19 7.22 -2.85
C THR A 179 4.58 8.67 -2.57
N LEU A 180 4.50 9.08 -1.31
CA LEU A 180 4.96 10.38 -0.85
C LEU A 180 6.47 10.54 -1.05
N THR A 181 7.26 9.51 -0.74
CA THR A 181 8.70 9.48 -1.03
C THR A 181 8.98 9.65 -2.53
N ALA A 182 8.21 8.99 -3.41
CA ALA A 182 8.36 9.16 -4.85
C ALA A 182 8.06 10.61 -5.31
N LEU A 183 7.05 11.25 -4.73
CA LEU A 183 6.71 12.66 -5.00
C LEU A 183 7.82 13.61 -4.55
N VAL A 184 8.39 13.38 -3.36
CA VAL A 184 9.52 14.17 -2.84
C VAL A 184 10.77 13.96 -3.69
N ALA A 185 11.11 12.71 -4.03
CA ALA A 185 12.26 12.38 -4.85
C ALA A 185 12.18 12.99 -6.27
N ALA A 186 10.97 13.08 -6.84
CA ALA A 186 10.73 13.75 -8.12
C ALA A 186 10.78 15.30 -8.04
N GLY A 187 10.80 15.86 -6.82
CA GLY A 187 10.66 17.30 -6.59
C GLY A 187 9.26 17.83 -6.91
N ARG A 188 8.22 16.99 -6.82
CA ARG A 188 6.81 17.42 -6.90
C ARG A 188 6.26 17.86 -5.55
N LEU A 189 6.97 17.52 -4.47
CA LEU A 189 6.69 17.94 -3.11
C LEU A 189 8.04 18.23 -2.43
N ASP A 190 8.12 19.26 -1.60
CA ASP A 190 9.33 19.51 -0.82
C ASP A 190 9.46 18.51 0.35
N LEU A 191 10.68 18.35 0.86
CA LEU A 191 10.98 17.39 1.92
C LEU A 191 10.20 17.70 3.21
N ALA A 192 10.13 18.96 3.62
CA ALA A 192 9.47 19.36 4.86
C ALA A 192 7.96 19.04 4.84
N THR A 193 7.27 19.37 3.75
CA THR A 193 5.86 19.00 3.55
C THR A 193 5.68 17.49 3.52
N GLY A 194 6.58 16.76 2.84
CA GLY A 194 6.56 15.29 2.82
C GLY A 194 6.69 14.66 4.21
N VAL A 195 7.63 15.14 5.04
CA VAL A 195 7.82 14.68 6.43
C VAL A 195 6.56 14.94 7.27
N ARG A 196 5.99 16.14 7.18
CA ARG A 196 4.79 16.51 7.95
C ARG A 196 3.57 15.70 7.52
N LEU A 197 3.36 15.51 6.21
CA LEU A 197 2.27 14.68 5.69
C LEU A 197 2.40 13.22 6.08
N ALA A 198 3.61 12.65 6.05
CA ALA A 198 3.87 11.29 6.51
C ALA A 198 3.42 11.10 7.96
N ARG A 199 3.76 12.08 8.81
CA ARG A 199 3.34 12.09 10.21
C ARG A 199 1.83 12.27 10.37
N ILE A 200 1.23 13.29 9.74
CA ILE A 200 -0.21 13.56 9.81
C ILE A 200 -1.01 12.31 9.43
N TYR A 201 -0.62 11.66 8.33
CA TYR A 201 -1.23 10.41 7.86
C TYR A 201 -1.18 9.34 8.96
N ALA A 202 0.00 9.07 9.51
CA ALA A 202 0.18 8.04 10.53
C ALA A 202 -0.39 8.40 11.92
N SER A 203 -0.73 9.68 12.16
CA SER A 203 -1.43 10.17 13.35
C SER A 203 -2.95 10.27 13.19
N LEU A 204 -3.52 9.84 12.06
CA LEU A 204 -4.97 9.82 11.89
C LEU A 204 -5.61 8.90 12.95
N PRO A 205 -6.84 9.22 13.42
CA PRO A 205 -7.53 8.35 14.35
C PRO A 205 -8.02 7.09 13.62
N ALA A 206 -7.79 5.92 14.20
CA ALA A 206 -8.21 4.63 13.64
C ALA A 206 -9.74 4.48 13.54
N SER A 207 -10.48 5.28 14.29
CA SER A 207 -11.95 5.23 14.37
C SER A 207 -12.54 6.63 14.58
N PRO A 208 -13.84 6.84 14.27
CA PRO A 208 -14.52 8.11 14.51
C PRO A 208 -14.54 8.50 15.99
N PRO A 209 -14.63 9.81 16.34
CA PRO A 209 -14.81 10.26 17.72
C PRO A 209 -16.00 9.57 18.39
N GLY A 210 -15.82 9.14 19.64
CA GLY A 210 -16.86 8.45 20.42
C GLY A 210 -17.06 6.97 20.08
N ARG A 211 -16.33 6.43 19.08
CA ARG A 211 -16.33 5.00 18.76
C ARG A 211 -14.91 4.47 18.89
N SER A 212 -14.63 3.66 19.91
CA SER A 212 -13.37 2.90 19.98
C SER A 212 -13.59 1.52 19.38
N ARG A 213 -12.80 1.17 18.37
CA ARG A 213 -12.82 -0.16 17.76
C ARG A 213 -11.40 -0.68 17.69
N THR A 214 -11.20 -1.93 18.11
CA THR A 214 -9.96 -2.63 17.87
C THR A 214 -9.89 -3.04 16.40
N HIS A 215 -8.74 -2.85 15.78
CA HIS A 215 -8.47 -3.27 14.41
C HIS A 215 -7.31 -4.25 14.37
N LEU A 216 -7.26 -5.04 13.31
CA LEU A 216 -6.16 -5.95 13.02
C LEU A 216 -5.72 -5.76 11.57
N THR A 217 -4.43 -5.92 11.32
CA THR A 217 -3.87 -6.04 9.98
C THR A 217 -2.97 -7.26 9.98
N THR A 218 -3.26 -8.21 9.09
CA THR A 218 -2.54 -9.48 9.03
C THR A 218 -2.12 -9.81 7.61
N VAL A 219 -0.94 -10.38 7.45
CA VAL A 219 -0.43 -10.88 6.18
C VAL A 219 -0.88 -12.32 6.03
N LEU A 220 -1.59 -12.63 4.94
CA LEU A 220 -1.96 -13.98 4.56
C LEU A 220 -1.13 -14.43 3.36
N SER A 221 -0.77 -15.70 3.35
CA SER A 221 -0.11 -16.35 2.22
C SER A 221 -0.88 -17.57 1.75
N ALA A 222 -1.02 -17.72 0.44
CA ALA A 222 -1.74 -18.83 -0.18
C ALA A 222 -1.03 -20.16 0.14
N ARG A 223 -1.78 -21.14 0.67
CA ARG A 223 -1.24 -22.40 1.23
C ARG A 223 -0.39 -23.20 0.25
N HIS A 224 -0.82 -23.27 -1.00
CA HIS A 224 -0.14 -23.98 -2.09
C HIS A 224 1.31 -23.50 -2.37
N PHE A 225 1.78 -22.48 -1.66
CA PHE A 225 3.11 -21.88 -1.85
C PHE A 225 3.94 -21.78 -0.58
N HIS A 226 3.45 -22.26 0.56
CA HIS A 226 4.32 -22.45 1.72
C HIS A 226 5.16 -23.70 1.50
N SER A 227 6.49 -23.53 1.43
CA SER A 227 7.46 -24.64 1.40
C SER A 227 7.48 -25.46 2.72
N LEU A 228 6.60 -25.15 3.67
CA LEU A 228 6.53 -25.74 5.01
C LEU A 228 5.19 -26.45 5.27
N SER A 229 4.32 -26.66 4.27
CA SER A 229 2.99 -27.24 4.51
C SER A 229 2.56 -28.25 3.42
N SER A 230 3.03 -29.50 3.54
CA SER A 230 2.34 -30.74 3.08
C SER A 230 2.06 -30.91 1.57
N PRO A 231 1.72 -32.13 1.07
CA PRO A 231 1.89 -32.47 -0.34
C PRO A 231 0.93 -31.71 -1.25
N SER A 232 1.38 -31.51 -2.49
CA SER A 232 0.66 -30.79 -3.55
C SER A 232 -0.72 -31.39 -3.80
N PHE A 233 -1.77 -30.78 -3.24
CA PHE A 233 -3.13 -31.05 -3.68
C PHE A 233 -3.38 -30.28 -4.97
N SER A 234 -3.61 -31.00 -6.06
CA SER A 234 -4.25 -30.45 -7.25
C SER A 234 -5.72 -30.18 -6.90
N VAL A 235 -6.16 -28.94 -7.03
CA VAL A 235 -7.60 -28.63 -7.02
C VAL A 235 -8.15 -29.14 -8.35
N PRO A 236 -9.03 -30.16 -8.37
CA PRO A 236 -9.64 -30.60 -9.61
C PRO A 236 -10.36 -29.41 -10.25
N PRO A 237 -10.31 -29.24 -11.57
CA PRO A 237 -11.17 -28.26 -12.21
C PRO A 237 -12.62 -28.58 -11.82
N VAL A 238 -13.31 -27.59 -11.24
CA VAL A 238 -14.77 -27.64 -11.06
C VAL A 238 -15.37 -28.11 -12.38
N SER A 239 -15.89 -29.33 -12.38
CA SER A 239 -16.71 -29.87 -13.47
C SER A 239 -18.01 -29.08 -13.45
N LEU A 240 -18.02 -27.94 -14.14
CA LEU A 240 -19.28 -27.34 -14.57
C LEU A 240 -19.96 -28.40 -15.42
N SER A 241 -21.12 -28.89 -14.98
CA SER A 241 -21.99 -29.74 -15.77
C SER A 241 -22.48 -28.95 -16.98
N TYR A 242 -21.68 -28.98 -18.03
CA TYR A 242 -22.00 -28.43 -19.33
C TYR A 242 -23.07 -29.34 -19.94
N THR A 243 -24.28 -28.82 -20.08
CA THR A 243 -25.33 -29.49 -20.84
C THR A 243 -24.95 -29.46 -22.32
N PRO A 244 -24.85 -30.61 -23.01
CA PRO A 244 -24.44 -30.67 -24.39
C PRO A 244 -25.62 -30.31 -25.29
N SER A 245 -25.72 -29.06 -25.67
CA SER A 245 -26.56 -28.59 -26.77
C SER A 245 -25.88 -27.38 -27.39
N ASP A 246 -24.75 -27.62 -28.03
CA ASP A 246 -24.22 -26.85 -29.18
C ASP A 246 -22.92 -27.52 -29.64
N VAL A 247 -23.10 -28.51 -30.52
CA VAL A 247 -22.04 -29.09 -31.34
C VAL A 247 -21.86 -28.18 -32.55
N PHE A 248 -20.61 -27.80 -32.86
CA PHE A 248 -19.99 -27.65 -34.19
C PHE A 248 -18.95 -26.52 -34.21
N LEU A 249 -17.66 -26.87 -34.07
CA LEU A 249 -16.64 -26.81 -35.15
C LEU A 249 -15.21 -26.89 -34.58
N HIS A 250 -14.41 -27.70 -35.28
CA HIS A 250 -12.99 -28.01 -35.15
C HIS A 250 -12.05 -26.87 -34.70
N ASP A 251 -11.06 -27.21 -33.87
CA ASP A 251 -9.66 -27.18 -34.35
C ASP A 251 -8.76 -28.14 -33.56
N SER A 252 -7.75 -28.65 -34.23
CA SER A 252 -6.95 -29.84 -33.90
C SER A 252 -5.88 -29.50 -32.86
N ALA A 253 -5.92 -30.16 -31.70
CA ALA A 253 -4.81 -30.15 -30.74
C ALA A 253 -3.99 -31.42 -30.90
N GLU A 254 -2.72 -31.25 -31.26
CA GLU A 254 -1.70 -32.29 -31.21
C GLU A 254 -1.64 -32.89 -29.80
N VAL A 255 -1.81 -34.21 -29.73
CA VAL A 255 -1.61 -35.02 -28.53
C VAL A 255 -0.11 -35.10 -28.30
N VAL A 256 0.40 -34.23 -27.43
CA VAL A 256 1.75 -34.38 -26.87
C VAL A 256 1.66 -35.48 -25.81
N ASP A 257 2.26 -36.64 -26.11
CA ASP A 257 2.53 -37.71 -25.15
C ASP A 257 3.41 -37.14 -24.02
N CYS A 258 2.79 -36.83 -22.89
CA CYS A 258 3.49 -36.42 -21.68
C CYS A 258 3.77 -37.65 -20.82
N ASP A 259 5.04 -37.90 -20.56
CA ASP A 259 5.57 -38.90 -19.65
C ASP A 259 4.88 -38.80 -18.26
N PRO A 260 4.22 -39.86 -17.75
CA PRO A 260 3.46 -39.81 -16.50
C PRO A 260 4.31 -39.57 -15.23
N ASP A 261 5.64 -39.64 -15.33
CA ASP A 261 6.54 -39.44 -14.19
C ASP A 261 7.08 -38.00 -14.03
N GLU A 262 6.82 -37.09 -14.98
CA GLU A 262 7.25 -35.70 -14.89
C GLU A 262 6.16 -34.80 -14.26
N VAL A 263 5.83 -35.05 -13.00
CA VAL A 263 4.93 -34.16 -12.24
C VAL A 263 5.56 -32.77 -12.19
N PRO A 264 4.96 -31.72 -12.77
CA PRO A 264 5.53 -30.39 -12.74
C PRO A 264 5.56 -29.90 -11.29
N LYS A 265 6.75 -29.92 -10.67
CA LYS A 265 7.00 -29.52 -9.27
C LYS A 265 6.63 -28.06 -8.97
N THR A 266 6.19 -27.30 -9.97
CA THR A 266 5.73 -25.93 -9.78
C THR A 266 4.35 -25.72 -10.40
N PRO A 267 3.38 -25.19 -9.64
CA PRO A 267 2.03 -24.97 -10.16
C PRO A 267 2.05 -23.95 -11.29
N VAL A 268 1.32 -24.28 -12.37
CA VAL A 268 1.17 -23.52 -13.62
C VAL A 268 0.62 -22.12 -13.32
N PRO A 269 1.03 -21.05 -14.03
CA PRO A 269 0.57 -19.67 -13.79
C PRO A 269 -0.96 -19.49 -13.73
N ALA A 270 -1.73 -20.31 -14.44
CA ALA A 270 -3.20 -20.32 -14.40
C ALA A 270 -3.73 -20.74 -13.00
N GLN A 271 -3.15 -21.78 -12.40
CA GLN A 271 -3.55 -22.28 -11.08
C GLN A 271 -3.26 -21.25 -9.98
N ARG A 272 -2.15 -20.49 -10.08
CA ARG A 272 -1.82 -19.42 -9.12
C ARG A 272 -2.83 -18.28 -9.16
N ARG A 273 -3.21 -17.86 -10.37
CA ARG A 273 -4.25 -16.83 -10.58
C ARG A 273 -5.58 -17.28 -9.98
N ARG A 274 -5.90 -18.56 -10.10
CA ARG A 274 -7.10 -19.16 -9.52
C ARG A 274 -7.09 -19.12 -7.98
N ALA A 275 -5.98 -19.46 -7.33
CA ALA A 275 -5.91 -19.48 -5.86
C ALA A 275 -6.13 -18.09 -5.23
N MET A 276 -5.46 -17.04 -5.75
CA MET A 276 -5.69 -15.67 -5.25
C MET A 276 -7.11 -15.19 -5.54
N GLN A 277 -7.67 -15.54 -6.70
CA GLN A 277 -9.06 -15.20 -7.01
C GLN A 277 -10.03 -15.83 -5.99
N LEU A 278 -9.86 -17.12 -5.67
CA LEU A 278 -10.68 -17.80 -4.65
C LEU A 278 -10.55 -17.14 -3.27
N ILE A 279 -9.34 -16.77 -2.85
CA ILE A 279 -9.13 -16.04 -1.59
C ILE A 279 -9.90 -14.72 -1.59
N LEU A 280 -9.81 -13.94 -2.67
CA LEU A 280 -10.52 -12.67 -2.78
C LEU A 280 -12.03 -12.85 -2.85
N ASP A 281 -12.52 -13.90 -3.52
CA ASP A 281 -13.95 -14.21 -3.62
C ASP A 281 -14.54 -14.55 -2.25
N GLU A 282 -13.84 -15.32 -1.41
CA GLU A 282 -14.26 -15.62 -0.04
C GLU A 282 -14.26 -14.37 0.85
N ILE A 283 -13.23 -13.52 0.75
CA ILE A 283 -13.19 -12.24 1.50
C ILE A 283 -14.37 -11.36 1.09
N HIS A 284 -14.63 -11.21 -0.22
CA HIS A 284 -15.80 -10.45 -0.69
C HIS A 284 -17.14 -11.12 -0.31
N GLY A 285 -17.15 -12.43 -0.10
CA GLY A 285 -18.29 -13.18 0.44
C GLY A 285 -18.63 -12.72 1.85
N LEU A 286 -17.66 -12.79 2.76
CA LEU A 286 -17.78 -12.32 4.13
C LEU A 286 -18.13 -10.83 4.21
N GLU A 287 -17.57 -10.01 3.32
CA GLU A 287 -17.94 -8.60 3.19
C GLU A 287 -19.46 -8.41 2.96
N ARG A 288 -20.07 -9.20 2.06
CA ARG A 288 -21.52 -9.12 1.85
C ARG A 288 -22.30 -9.56 3.09
N GLU A 289 -21.85 -10.63 3.74
CA GLU A 289 -22.48 -11.12 4.97
C GLU A 289 -22.46 -10.05 6.07
N TRP A 290 -21.34 -9.36 6.30
CA TRP A 290 -21.28 -8.28 7.29
C TRP A 290 -22.16 -7.08 6.94
N ILE A 291 -22.30 -6.73 5.66
CA ILE A 291 -23.23 -5.68 5.23
C ILE A 291 -24.68 -6.08 5.52
N GLU A 292 -25.04 -7.34 5.29
CA GLU A 292 -26.40 -7.84 5.53
C GLU A 292 -26.74 -7.92 7.02
N HIS A 293 -25.75 -8.22 7.86
CA HIS A 293 -25.91 -8.36 9.31
C HIS A 293 -25.54 -7.10 10.10
N SER A 294 -25.16 -6.01 9.44
CA SER A 294 -24.79 -4.79 10.16
C SER A 294 -26.01 -4.11 10.77
N GLU A 295 -26.10 -4.13 12.09
CA GLU A 295 -27.01 -3.26 12.84
C GLU A 295 -26.46 -1.83 12.90
N GLU A 296 -27.35 -0.84 13.01
CA GLU A 296 -26.98 0.58 13.07
C GLU A 296 -25.92 0.84 14.17
N GLY A 297 -24.67 1.09 13.76
CA GLY A 297 -23.59 1.51 14.65
C GLY A 297 -22.48 0.48 14.96
N HIS A 298 -22.67 -0.81 14.63
CA HIS A 298 -21.72 -1.89 14.91
C HIS A 298 -21.29 -2.67 13.66
N GLU A 299 -20.84 -1.96 12.63
CA GLU A 299 -20.27 -2.58 11.44
C GLU A 299 -18.92 -3.26 11.72
N GLU A 300 -18.94 -4.58 11.87
CA GLU A 300 -17.77 -5.44 11.63
C GLU A 300 -17.40 -5.38 10.14
N TRP A 301 -16.11 -5.30 9.84
CA TRP A 301 -15.65 -5.21 8.46
C TRP A 301 -14.17 -5.55 8.33
N ALA A 302 -13.82 -6.39 7.36
CA ALA A 302 -12.46 -6.55 6.89
C ALA A 302 -12.43 -6.54 5.36
N ALA A 303 -11.26 -6.24 4.79
CA ALA A 303 -11.05 -6.30 3.36
C ALA A 303 -9.62 -6.73 3.05
N ALA A 304 -9.40 -7.23 1.83
CA ALA A 304 -8.07 -7.39 1.26
C ALA A 304 -7.47 -6.01 0.96
N GLY A 305 -6.96 -5.31 1.98
CA GLY A 305 -6.44 -3.95 1.86
C GLY A 305 -5.21 -3.84 0.94
N ILE A 306 -4.38 -4.88 0.88
CA ILE A 306 -3.16 -4.86 0.05
C ILE A 306 -2.98 -6.18 -0.73
N ILE A 307 -2.91 -6.10 -2.05
CA ILE A 307 -2.56 -7.24 -2.92
C ILE A 307 -1.09 -7.12 -3.33
N ASN A 308 -0.20 -7.74 -2.54
CA ASN A 308 1.25 -7.65 -2.72
C ASN A 308 1.76 -8.50 -3.89
N SER A 309 1.23 -9.71 -4.06
CA SER A 309 1.62 -10.61 -5.14
C SER A 309 0.49 -11.61 -5.46
N SER A 310 0.74 -12.55 -6.37
CA SER A 310 -0.17 -13.69 -6.59
C SER A 310 -0.26 -14.66 -5.40
N LYS A 311 0.56 -14.48 -4.36
CA LYS A 311 0.66 -15.40 -3.22
C LYS A 311 0.43 -14.75 -1.87
N VAL A 312 0.56 -13.43 -1.79
CA VAL A 312 0.55 -12.69 -0.52
C VAL A 312 -0.46 -11.57 -0.62
N VAL A 313 -1.39 -11.55 0.34
CA VAL A 313 -2.41 -10.51 0.53
C VAL A 313 -2.35 -10.04 1.98
N VAL A 314 -2.63 -8.76 2.21
CA VAL A 314 -2.78 -8.21 3.56
C VAL A 314 -4.25 -7.91 3.78
N VAL A 315 -4.80 -8.48 4.84
CA VAL A 315 -6.19 -8.26 5.26
C VAL A 315 -6.19 -7.29 6.42
N THR A 316 -7.04 -6.27 6.33
CA THR A 316 -7.15 -5.20 7.33
C THR A 316 -8.63 -4.97 7.63
N GLY A 317 -8.96 -4.73 8.90
CA GLY A 317 -10.35 -4.57 9.32
C GLY A 317 -10.51 -4.43 10.83
N THR A 318 -11.76 -4.52 11.28
CA THR A 318 -12.08 -4.76 12.69
C THR A 318 -11.48 -6.08 13.13
N HIS A 319 -11.07 -6.16 14.39
CA HIS A 319 -10.34 -7.33 14.89
C HIS A 319 -11.11 -8.64 14.66
N HIS A 320 -12.41 -8.68 14.97
CA HIS A 320 -13.22 -9.88 14.84
C HIS A 320 -13.43 -10.28 13.36
N ALA A 321 -13.75 -9.33 12.48
CA ALA A 321 -13.87 -9.60 11.04
C ALA A 321 -12.59 -10.18 10.42
N VAL A 322 -11.40 -9.69 10.82
CA VAL A 322 -10.13 -10.24 10.32
C VAL A 322 -9.93 -11.68 10.80
N LEU A 323 -10.26 -11.99 12.06
CA LEU A 323 -10.19 -13.36 12.57
C LEU A 323 -11.14 -14.31 11.82
N GLN A 324 -12.36 -13.87 11.49
CA GLN A 324 -13.30 -14.64 10.68
C GLN A 324 -12.74 -14.94 9.28
N VAL A 325 -12.06 -13.97 8.64
CA VAL A 325 -11.38 -14.20 7.36
C VAL A 325 -10.29 -15.26 7.50
N ILE A 326 -9.46 -15.19 8.54
CA ILE A 326 -8.39 -16.16 8.79
C ILE A 326 -9.00 -17.56 8.94
N GLU A 327 -10.00 -17.70 9.83
CA GLU A 327 -10.65 -18.98 10.10
C GLU A 327 -11.26 -19.57 8.83
N ARG A 328 -12.04 -18.77 8.08
CA ARG A 328 -12.69 -19.19 6.83
C ARG A 328 -11.68 -19.69 5.80
N LEU A 329 -10.61 -18.93 5.56
CA LEU A 329 -9.60 -19.29 4.58
C LEU A 329 -8.75 -20.50 5.01
N GLN A 330 -8.57 -20.73 6.30
CA GLN A 330 -7.90 -21.92 6.83
C GLN A 330 -8.77 -23.17 6.72
N GLN A 331 -10.07 -23.08 7.04
CA GLN A 331 -11.04 -24.17 6.89
C GLN A 331 -11.14 -24.63 5.42
N LEU A 332 -11.11 -23.68 4.48
CA LEU A 332 -11.11 -23.97 3.04
C LEU A 332 -9.73 -24.36 2.48
N ASN A 333 -8.69 -24.43 3.33
CA ASN A 333 -7.32 -24.75 2.93
C ASN A 333 -6.76 -23.81 1.84
N LEU A 334 -7.20 -22.55 1.80
CA LEU A 334 -6.81 -21.57 0.78
C LEU A 334 -5.57 -20.75 1.20
N ALA A 335 -5.54 -20.28 2.44
CA ALA A 335 -4.47 -19.41 2.94
C ALA A 335 -4.14 -19.67 4.43
N ASN A 336 -2.96 -19.21 4.85
CA ASN A 336 -2.54 -19.19 6.24
C ASN A 336 -2.12 -17.77 6.65
N PRO A 337 -2.35 -17.37 7.91
CA PRO A 337 -1.74 -16.18 8.47
C PRO A 337 -0.22 -16.39 8.58
N VAL A 338 0.53 -15.34 8.24
CA VAL A 338 1.98 -15.32 8.28
C VAL A 338 2.47 -14.47 9.43
N MET A 339 1.94 -13.26 9.54
CA MET A 339 2.30 -12.31 10.59
C MET A 339 1.26 -11.21 10.72
N ASP A 340 1.11 -10.68 11.93
CA ASP A 340 0.37 -9.45 12.15
C ASP A 340 1.28 -8.24 11.94
N VAL A 341 0.69 -7.17 11.41
CA VAL A 341 1.38 -5.91 11.16
C VAL A 341 0.79 -4.84 12.05
N HIS A 342 1.61 -4.25 12.91
CA HIS A 342 1.21 -3.17 13.81
C HIS A 342 1.01 -1.86 13.04
N MET A 343 -0.15 -1.73 12.38
CA MET A 343 -0.56 -0.51 11.70
C MET A 343 -1.33 0.41 12.66
N PRO A 344 -1.09 1.75 12.63
CA PRO A 344 -1.81 2.68 13.51
C PRO A 344 -3.30 2.79 13.20
N CYS A 345 -3.70 2.48 11.96
CA CYS A 345 -5.07 2.57 11.50
C CYS A 345 -5.38 1.44 10.51
N PRO A 346 -6.66 1.12 10.30
CA PRO A 346 -7.10 0.15 9.29
C PRO A 346 -7.09 0.77 7.87
N TYR A 347 -5.92 1.19 7.38
CA TYR A 347 -5.77 1.77 6.05
C TYR A 347 -6.19 0.81 4.94
N HIS A 348 -6.49 1.39 3.77
CA HIS A 348 -6.98 0.66 2.60
C HIS A 348 -8.34 -0.03 2.85
N THR A 349 -9.15 0.55 3.74
CA THR A 349 -10.50 0.04 4.04
C THR A 349 -11.51 1.18 4.19
N LYS A 350 -12.81 0.86 4.04
CA LYS A 350 -13.91 1.80 4.28
C LYS A 350 -13.95 2.33 5.71
N LEU A 351 -13.30 1.67 6.67
CA LEU A 351 -13.24 2.10 8.07
C LEU A 351 -12.52 3.44 8.24
N MET A 352 -11.73 3.88 7.24
CA MET A 352 -11.04 5.17 7.25
C MET A 352 -11.86 6.32 6.63
N ASN A 353 -13.10 6.09 6.21
CA ASN A 353 -13.94 7.12 5.57
C ASN A 353 -14.11 8.38 6.44
N HIS A 354 -14.16 8.24 7.78
CA HIS A 354 -14.28 9.39 8.69
C HIS A 354 -13.06 10.33 8.65
N ALA A 355 -11.89 9.80 8.29
CA ALA A 355 -10.65 10.57 8.24
C ALA A 355 -10.49 11.33 6.91
N VAL A 356 -11.21 10.92 5.85
CA VAL A 356 -11.06 11.48 4.50
C VAL A 356 -11.31 12.99 4.44
N PRO A 357 -12.38 13.57 5.00
CA PRO A 357 -12.62 15.01 4.92
C PRO A 357 -11.48 15.81 5.56
N LYS A 358 -11.10 15.45 6.79
CA LYS A 358 -10.01 16.12 7.51
C LYS A 358 -8.68 16.01 6.78
N PHE A 359 -8.38 14.84 6.20
CA PHE A 359 -7.14 14.65 5.46
C PHE A 359 -7.14 15.40 4.12
N LYS A 360 -8.29 15.48 3.46
CA LYS A 360 -8.48 16.32 2.26
C LYS A 360 -8.18 17.78 2.54
N ASP A 361 -8.69 18.34 3.64
CA ASP A 361 -8.42 19.73 4.02
C ASP A 361 -6.91 19.99 4.21
N VAL A 362 -6.15 19.00 4.70
CA VAL A 362 -4.70 19.10 4.81
C VAL A 362 -4.05 19.09 3.43
N LEU A 363 -4.43 18.14 2.57
CA LEU A 363 -3.87 17.99 1.22
C LEU A 363 -4.13 19.20 0.32
N GLU A 364 -5.30 19.84 0.43
CA GLU A 364 -5.64 21.03 -0.35
C GLU A 364 -4.80 22.26 0.03
N ARG A 365 -4.18 22.26 1.22
CA ARG A 365 -3.28 23.32 1.67
C ARG A 365 -1.81 23.07 1.29
N CYS A 366 -1.48 21.86 0.83
CA CYS A 366 -0.14 21.52 0.41
C CYS A 366 0.16 22.03 -1.01
N HIS A 367 1.40 22.50 -1.23
CA HIS A 367 1.84 22.93 -2.55
C HIS A 367 2.48 21.77 -3.31
N PHE A 368 1.90 21.40 -4.46
CA PHE A 368 2.45 20.39 -5.37
C PHE A 368 3.03 21.06 -6.61
N VAL A 369 4.32 20.82 -6.86
CA VAL A 369 5.01 21.38 -8.02
C VAL A 369 4.75 20.50 -9.24
N ASN A 370 4.27 21.12 -10.32
CA ASN A 370 4.21 20.47 -11.61
C ASN A 370 5.58 20.57 -12.29
N LYS A 371 6.29 19.45 -12.36
CA LYS A 371 7.60 19.36 -13.02
C LYS A 371 7.46 18.63 -14.36
N PRO A 372 7.20 19.35 -15.48
CA PRO A 372 7.12 18.73 -16.80
C PRO A 372 8.46 18.07 -17.15
N GLY A 373 8.41 16.94 -17.85
CA GLY A 373 9.60 16.16 -18.21
C GLY A 373 10.25 15.38 -17.07
N GLY A 374 9.68 15.40 -15.86
CA GLY A 374 10.09 14.51 -14.77
C GLY A 374 9.66 13.05 -14.99
N PRO A 375 10.13 12.11 -14.14
CA PRO A 375 9.76 10.71 -14.26
C PRO A 375 8.27 10.49 -14.02
N ILE A 376 7.76 9.40 -14.58
CA ILE A 376 6.38 8.93 -14.40
C ILE A 376 6.26 8.33 -13.00
N ILE A 377 5.41 8.92 -12.16
CA ILE A 377 5.12 8.38 -10.83
C ILE A 377 3.86 7.54 -10.93
N LEU A 378 3.93 6.24 -10.66
CA LEU A 378 2.74 5.38 -10.66
C LEU A 378 2.04 5.39 -9.30
N ASP A 379 0.72 5.55 -9.34
CA ASP A 379 -0.16 5.41 -8.20
C ASP A 379 -0.44 3.92 -7.93
N PRO A 380 -0.12 3.37 -6.76
CA PRO A 380 -0.44 1.99 -6.43
C PRO A 380 -1.94 1.70 -6.23
N MET A 381 -2.80 2.70 -6.09
CA MET A 381 -4.26 2.53 -5.96
C MET A 381 -4.90 2.32 -7.34
N THR A 382 -4.60 3.22 -8.28
CA THR A 382 -5.18 3.16 -9.64
C THR A 382 -4.32 2.35 -10.61
N THR A 383 -3.02 2.21 -10.35
CA THR A 383 -1.98 1.68 -11.26
C THR A 383 -1.71 2.56 -12.48
N HIS A 384 -2.13 3.82 -12.46
CA HIS A 384 -1.91 4.81 -13.50
C HIS A 384 -0.93 5.89 -13.03
N PRO A 385 -0.37 6.72 -13.93
CA PRO A 385 0.41 7.88 -13.54
C PRO A 385 -0.35 8.80 -12.58
N ILE A 386 0.32 9.26 -11.52
CA ILE A 386 -0.21 10.24 -10.59
C ILE A 386 -0.40 11.58 -11.31
N GLY A 387 -1.64 12.06 -11.26
CA GLY A 387 -2.04 13.37 -11.77
C GLY A 387 -1.49 14.53 -10.93
N ARG A 388 -1.99 15.74 -11.22
CA ARG A 388 -1.52 16.97 -10.56
C ARG A 388 -2.23 17.29 -9.24
N SER A 389 -3.42 16.72 -9.03
CA SER A 389 -4.23 17.03 -7.86
C SER A 389 -3.73 16.29 -6.64
N ALA A 390 -3.54 16.99 -5.52
CA ALA A 390 -3.25 16.39 -4.21
C ALA A 390 -4.27 15.31 -3.81
N ASN A 391 -5.53 15.45 -4.26
CA ASN A 391 -6.62 14.54 -3.95
C ASN A 391 -6.42 13.12 -4.52
N VAL A 392 -5.46 12.93 -5.44
CA VAL A 392 -5.00 11.60 -5.87
C VAL A 392 -4.46 10.76 -4.71
N LEU A 393 -4.07 11.38 -3.60
CA LEU A 393 -3.57 10.70 -2.43
C LEU A 393 -4.67 10.24 -1.45
N LEU A 394 -5.91 10.75 -1.58
CA LEU A 394 -7.03 10.35 -0.70
C LEU A 394 -7.38 8.86 -0.77
N PRO A 395 -7.40 8.21 -1.95
CA PRO A 395 -7.65 6.78 -2.06
C PRO A 395 -6.67 5.92 -1.24
N HIS A 396 -5.49 6.42 -0.87
CA HIS A 396 -4.58 5.65 -0.01
C HIS A 396 -5.15 5.36 1.39
N LEU A 397 -6.16 6.12 1.85
CA LEU A 397 -6.83 5.82 3.12
C LEU A 397 -7.80 4.64 3.00
N THR A 398 -8.53 4.54 1.89
CA THR A 398 -9.75 3.72 1.82
C THR A 398 -9.75 2.69 0.68
N ALA A 399 -9.00 2.93 -0.39
CA ALA A 399 -8.91 2.03 -1.53
C ALA A 399 -7.83 0.96 -1.33
N GLN A 400 -8.05 -0.19 -1.95
CA GLN A 400 -7.10 -1.30 -1.98
C GLN A 400 -5.81 -0.92 -2.70
N LEU A 401 -4.67 -1.23 -2.06
CA LEU A 401 -3.34 -1.11 -2.63
C LEU A 401 -3.06 -2.28 -3.59
N ARG A 402 -2.90 -2.00 -4.88
CA ARG A 402 -2.78 -3.00 -5.95
C ARG A 402 -1.32 -3.21 -6.38
N TRP A 403 -0.43 -3.47 -5.43
CA TRP A 403 1.02 -3.51 -5.68
C TRP A 403 1.40 -4.49 -6.78
N ARG A 404 0.82 -5.69 -6.77
CA ARG A 404 1.03 -6.69 -7.83
C ARG A 404 0.76 -6.10 -9.23
N LYS A 405 -0.36 -5.40 -9.39
CA LYS A 405 -0.76 -4.80 -10.67
C LYS A 405 0.16 -3.63 -11.05
N THR A 406 0.62 -2.84 -10.07
CA THR A 406 1.66 -1.82 -10.29
C THR A 406 2.94 -2.43 -10.84
N LEU A 407 3.45 -3.50 -10.23
CA LEU A 407 4.64 -4.21 -10.70
C LEU A 407 4.42 -4.83 -12.09
N SER A 408 3.27 -5.48 -12.30
CA SER A 408 2.93 -6.05 -13.61
C SER A 408 2.91 -4.99 -14.72
N ARG A 409 2.50 -3.76 -14.42
CA ARG A 409 2.54 -2.65 -15.39
C ARG A 409 3.96 -2.20 -15.70
N LEU A 410 4.82 -2.11 -14.68
CA LEU A 410 6.23 -1.76 -14.85
C LEU A 410 7.04 -2.85 -15.56
N CYS A 411 6.67 -4.13 -15.43
CA CYS A 411 7.40 -5.24 -16.04
C CYS A 411 6.87 -5.68 -17.41
N GLY A 412 5.67 -5.25 -17.79
CA GLY A 412 5.01 -5.63 -19.03
C GLY A 412 5.64 -4.93 -20.23
N THR A 413 5.13 -3.74 -20.54
CA THR A 413 5.59 -2.90 -21.65
C THR A 413 5.39 -1.42 -21.27
N PRO A 414 6.10 -0.91 -20.24
CA PRO A 414 6.02 0.50 -19.92
C PRO A 414 6.62 1.33 -21.05
N ILE A 415 6.20 2.59 -21.17
CA ILE A 415 6.78 3.56 -22.09
C ILE A 415 7.27 4.75 -21.25
N PRO A 416 8.59 5.04 -21.21
CA PRO A 416 9.69 4.27 -21.81
C PRO A 416 9.88 2.87 -21.20
N GLU A 417 10.52 1.94 -21.93
CA GLU A 417 10.82 0.60 -21.41
C GLU A 417 11.72 0.69 -20.17
N VAL A 418 11.53 -0.23 -19.22
CA VAL A 418 12.32 -0.31 -17.98
C VAL A 418 13.22 -1.54 -18.03
N GLY A 419 14.53 -1.31 -18.16
CA GLY A 419 15.55 -2.37 -18.14
C GLY A 419 16.15 -2.61 -16.76
N LYS A 420 15.98 -1.65 -15.83
CA LYS A 420 16.58 -1.71 -14.50
C LYS A 420 15.62 -1.23 -13.40
N PHE A 421 15.56 -1.97 -12.31
CA PHE A 421 14.82 -1.59 -11.10
C PHE A 421 15.77 -1.36 -9.95
N LEU A 422 15.55 -0.27 -9.23
CA LEU A 422 16.30 0.13 -8.05
C LEU A 422 15.35 0.17 -6.86
N THR A 423 15.49 -0.76 -5.92
CA THR A 423 14.80 -0.66 -4.63
C THR A 423 15.61 0.23 -3.71
N VAL A 424 15.04 1.34 -3.25
CA VAL A 424 15.77 2.32 -2.45
C VAL A 424 15.79 1.86 -1.00
N GLY A 425 16.93 1.31 -0.62
CA GLY A 425 17.26 0.96 0.75
C GLY A 425 16.83 -0.43 1.25
N ARG A 426 17.35 -0.84 2.41
CA ARG A 426 17.13 -2.17 3.03
C ARG A 426 15.65 -2.48 3.28
N GLY A 427 14.87 -1.47 3.66
CA GLY A 427 13.42 -1.61 3.86
C GLY A 427 12.67 -2.01 2.59
N ALA A 428 13.22 -1.70 1.42
CA ALA A 428 12.62 -2.01 0.13
C ALA A 428 13.01 -3.41 -0.41
N LYS A 429 13.82 -4.20 0.32
CA LYS A 429 14.20 -5.56 -0.08
C LYS A 429 12.99 -6.46 -0.36
N GLY A 430 11.93 -6.32 0.44
CA GLY A 430 10.67 -7.04 0.22
C GLY A 430 10.06 -6.74 -1.15
N LEU A 431 10.16 -5.50 -1.63
CA LEU A 431 9.68 -5.10 -2.96
C LEU A 431 10.47 -5.79 -4.07
N GLY A 432 11.79 -5.92 -3.92
CA GLY A 432 12.64 -6.65 -4.87
C GLY A 432 12.29 -8.14 -4.95
N ILE A 433 11.92 -8.76 -3.83
CA ILE A 433 11.43 -10.15 -3.81
C ILE A 433 10.09 -10.27 -4.55
N MET A 434 9.15 -9.36 -4.30
CA MET A 434 7.85 -9.34 -4.99
C MET A 434 8.03 -9.13 -6.49
N LEU A 435 8.90 -8.20 -6.89
CA LEU A 435 9.26 -7.92 -8.28
C LEU A 435 9.83 -9.16 -8.98
N ARG A 436 10.79 -9.86 -8.36
CA ARG A 436 11.32 -11.14 -8.88
C ARG A 436 10.21 -12.17 -9.10
N GLY A 437 9.19 -12.18 -8.23
CA GLY A 437 8.02 -13.03 -8.38
C GLY A 437 7.22 -12.73 -9.64
N GLU A 438 7.01 -11.45 -9.96
CA GLU A 438 6.27 -11.01 -11.16
C GLU A 438 7.11 -11.19 -12.44
N LEU A 439 8.43 -11.00 -12.39
CA LEU A 439 9.31 -11.22 -13.55
C LEU A 439 9.30 -12.67 -14.07
N ARG A 440 9.02 -13.65 -13.21
CA ARG A 440 8.86 -15.06 -13.63
C ARG A 440 7.69 -15.28 -14.59
N GLY A 441 6.76 -14.34 -14.68
CA GLY A 441 5.64 -14.39 -15.63
C GLY A 441 5.98 -13.84 -17.01
N ARG A 442 7.18 -13.29 -17.23
CA ARG A 442 7.59 -12.78 -18.55
C ARG A 442 7.92 -13.94 -19.49
N GLY A 443 7.69 -13.73 -20.79
CA GLY A 443 8.02 -14.72 -21.82
C GLY A 443 9.53 -15.01 -21.84
N GLN A 444 9.91 -16.22 -22.26
CA GLN A 444 11.31 -16.67 -22.28
C GLN A 444 12.23 -15.76 -23.12
N ASN A 445 11.67 -15.06 -24.11
CA ASN A 445 12.40 -14.15 -25.00
C ASN A 445 12.39 -12.68 -24.55
N ALA A 446 11.85 -12.37 -23.37
CA ALA A 446 11.80 -10.99 -22.90
C ALA A 446 13.20 -10.50 -22.48
N ALA A 447 13.53 -9.25 -22.83
CA ALA A 447 14.82 -8.65 -22.49
C ALA A 447 15.10 -8.73 -20.97
N PRO A 448 16.34 -9.05 -20.55
CA PRO A 448 16.65 -9.22 -19.14
C PRO A 448 16.42 -7.91 -18.36
N ILE A 449 15.85 -8.03 -17.17
CA ILE A 449 15.64 -6.90 -16.25
C ILE A 449 16.59 -7.06 -15.06
N VAL A 450 17.38 -6.01 -14.80
CA VAL A 450 18.29 -5.96 -13.65
C VAL A 450 17.53 -5.43 -12.42
N ILE A 451 17.73 -6.05 -11.26
CA ILE A 451 17.19 -5.58 -9.98
C ILE A 451 18.35 -5.36 -9.02
N GLU A 452 18.49 -4.14 -8.52
CA GLU A 452 19.52 -3.75 -7.55
C GLU A 452 18.91 -3.07 -6.32
N GLU A 453 19.65 -3.16 -5.21
CA GLU A 453 19.32 -2.47 -3.97
C GLU A 453 20.24 -1.26 -3.83
N MET A 454 19.67 -0.07 -3.68
CA MET A 454 20.42 1.18 -3.53
C MET A 454 20.60 1.55 -2.05
N GLY A 455 21.73 2.13 -1.66
CA GLY A 455 21.98 2.58 -0.29
C GLY A 455 22.24 1.44 0.71
N VAL A 456 22.28 0.19 0.25
CA VAL A 456 22.63 -0.97 1.05
C VAL A 456 24.12 -1.20 0.89
N GLY A 457 24.90 -0.94 1.96
CA GLY A 457 26.32 -1.27 1.97
C GLY A 457 26.57 -2.76 1.71
N PRO A 458 27.80 -3.15 1.30
CA PRO A 458 28.15 -4.56 1.15
C PRO A 458 27.71 -5.30 2.41
N ARG A 459 27.02 -6.44 2.22
CA ARG A 459 26.63 -7.26 3.35
C ARG A 459 27.89 -7.58 4.13
N ASP A 460 27.95 -7.17 5.39
CA ASP A 460 29.00 -7.63 6.27
C ASP A 460 28.84 -9.15 6.43
N GLU A 461 29.56 -9.89 5.59
CA GLU A 461 29.49 -11.35 5.55
C GLU A 461 29.85 -11.96 6.90
N ARG A 462 30.65 -11.26 7.72
CA ARG A 462 30.99 -11.71 9.07
C ARG A 462 29.76 -11.73 9.96
N LEU A 463 28.92 -10.69 9.86
CA LEU A 463 27.67 -10.58 10.61
C LEU A 463 26.62 -11.58 10.11
N VAL A 464 26.59 -11.85 8.79
CA VAL A 464 25.74 -12.91 8.20
C VAL A 464 26.20 -14.31 8.62
N ARG A 465 27.51 -14.57 8.73
CA ARG A 465 28.05 -15.84 9.24
C ARG A 465 27.78 -16.00 10.73
N ALA A 466 27.98 -14.96 11.53
CA ALA A 466 27.75 -14.98 12.98
C ALA A 466 26.27 -15.17 13.37
N LEU A 467 25.32 -14.79 12.51
CA LEU A 467 23.89 -15.04 12.71
C LEU A 467 23.43 -16.42 12.19
N ARG A 468 24.31 -17.16 11.50
CA ARG A 468 24.06 -18.51 10.98
C ARG A 468 24.71 -19.60 11.82
N SER A 469 25.77 -19.26 12.55
CA SER A 469 26.31 -20.01 13.68
C SER A 469 25.46 -19.79 14.92
#